data_AF-A0AAX2ZQH2-F1
#
_entry.id   AF-A0AAX2ZQH2-F1
#
_cell.length_a   1.000
_cell.length_b   1.000
_cell.length_c   1.000
_cell.angle_alpha   90.00
_cell.angle_beta   90.00
_cell.angle_gamma   90.00
#
_symmetry.space_group_name_H-M   'P 1'
#
loop_
_entity.id
_entity.type
_entity.pdbx_description
1 polymer ?
#
loop_
_entity_poly.entity_id
_entity_poly.type
_entity_poly.pdbx_seq_one_letter_code
_entity_poly.pdbx_strand_id
1 'polypeptide(L)'
;MTSPGPRSTTSPSRPTTAADAALFDAVAVEHGAIYGYGLVSAHSTAEDNALVATAMAEHRARRESAISMLEARSVTPPLPAAGYQLPSPVTDPTDAANLAIRMEEDTSVAWRAVLEQATSAEDRAFAVTALSETAVTAAKWRAIVNAWPVTVAFPGGGE
;
A
#
# COMPACT_ATOMS: atom_id res chain seq x y z
N MET A 1 3.53 -2.15 -9.06
CA MET A 1 2.14 -1.80 -8.79
C MET A 1 1.21 -2.83 -9.38
N THR A 2 0.31 -3.34 -8.55
CA THR A 2 -1.00 -3.81 -9.00
C THR A 2 -1.77 -2.59 -9.50
N SER A 3 -1.85 -2.41 -10.81
CA SER A 3 -2.57 -1.27 -11.37
C SER A 3 -4.05 -1.60 -11.53
N PRO A 4 -4.98 -0.67 -11.30
CA PRO A 4 -6.39 -0.88 -11.62
C PRO A 4 -6.54 -1.38 -13.07
N GLY A 5 -7.41 -2.35 -13.30
CA GLY A 5 -7.89 -2.67 -14.66
C GLY A 5 -8.60 -1.48 -15.31
N PRO A 6 -9.16 -1.62 -16.53
CA PRO A 6 -9.85 -0.53 -17.21
C PRO A 6 -10.90 0.13 -16.29
N ARG A 7 -10.79 1.46 -16.13
CA ARG A 7 -11.63 2.24 -15.22
C ARG A 7 -13.10 2.18 -15.65
N SER A 8 -13.97 1.79 -14.72
CA SER A 8 -15.42 1.95 -14.89
C SER A 8 -15.80 3.44 -14.85
N THR A 9 -16.78 3.85 -15.65
CA THR A 9 -17.28 5.23 -15.81
C THR A 9 -17.88 5.86 -14.53
N THR A 10 -17.97 5.10 -13.43
CA THR A 10 -18.53 5.52 -12.14
C THR A 10 -17.46 5.86 -11.09
N SER A 11 -16.17 5.83 -11.45
CA SER A 11 -15.10 6.10 -10.48
C SER A 11 -15.06 7.59 -10.11
N PRO A 12 -15.00 7.95 -8.81
CA PRO A 12 -14.91 9.35 -8.39
C PRO A 12 -13.66 10.02 -8.95
N SER A 13 -13.77 11.31 -9.26
CA SER A 13 -12.65 12.10 -9.78
C SER A 13 -11.63 12.38 -8.68
N ARG A 14 -10.34 12.24 -9.01
CA ARG A 14 -9.22 12.63 -8.14
C ARG A 14 -9.38 14.12 -7.74
N PRO A 15 -9.26 14.47 -6.45
CA PRO A 15 -9.39 15.84 -5.98
C PRO A 15 -8.23 16.72 -6.51
N THR A 16 -8.41 18.04 -6.42
CA THR A 16 -7.50 19.03 -7.03
C THR A 16 -6.43 19.57 -6.08
N THR A 17 -6.69 19.57 -4.77
CA THR A 17 -5.70 19.99 -3.77
C THR A 17 -4.60 18.92 -3.66
N ALA A 18 -3.34 19.32 -3.48
CA ALA A 18 -2.24 18.37 -3.44
C ALA A 18 -2.34 17.39 -2.24
N ALA A 19 -2.78 17.89 -1.07
CA ALA A 19 -2.96 17.08 0.13
C ALA A 19 -4.06 16.02 -0.04
N ASP A 20 -5.23 16.39 -0.56
CA ASP A 20 -6.32 15.43 -0.74
C ASP A 20 -6.05 14.49 -1.90
N ALA A 21 -5.34 14.96 -2.94
CA ALA A 21 -4.94 14.13 -4.07
C ALA A 21 -3.96 13.05 -3.65
N ALA A 22 -2.96 13.39 -2.82
CA ALA A 22 -2.02 12.41 -2.28
C ALA A 22 -2.74 11.37 -1.39
N LEU A 23 -3.65 11.81 -0.52
CA LEU A 23 -4.41 10.90 0.34
C LEU A 23 -5.36 10.00 -0.48
N PHE A 24 -6.03 10.56 -1.50
CA PHE A 24 -6.85 9.80 -2.44
C PHE A 24 -6.02 8.74 -3.17
N ASP A 25 -4.84 9.09 -3.68
CA ASP A 25 -3.97 8.14 -4.38
C ASP A 25 -3.45 7.05 -3.43
N ALA A 26 -3.16 7.39 -2.16
CA ALA A 26 -2.78 6.41 -1.15
C ALA A 26 -3.89 5.39 -0.88
N VAL A 27 -5.16 5.82 -0.75
CA VAL A 27 -6.29 4.89 -0.61
C VAL A 27 -6.45 4.01 -1.85
N ALA A 28 -6.21 4.54 -3.05
CA ALA A 28 -6.23 3.74 -4.28
C ALA A 28 -5.15 2.66 -4.28
N VAL A 29 -3.94 2.97 -3.79
CA VAL A 29 -2.85 1.99 -3.63
C VAL A 29 -3.20 0.95 -2.57
N GLU A 30 -3.80 1.35 -1.44
CA GLU A 30 -4.26 0.42 -0.39
C GLU A 30 -5.28 -0.60 -0.91
N HIS A 31 -6.22 -0.18 -1.76
CA HIS A 31 -7.14 -1.14 -2.41
C HIS A 31 -6.39 -2.18 -3.25
N GLY A 32 -5.37 -1.76 -4.00
CA GLY A 32 -4.51 -2.63 -4.81
C GLY A 32 -3.66 -3.58 -3.96
N ALA A 33 -3.15 -3.10 -2.82
CA ALA A 33 -2.37 -3.90 -1.88
C ALA A 33 -3.24 -4.98 -1.21
N ILE A 34 -4.44 -4.63 -0.74
CA ILE A 34 -5.39 -5.60 -0.16
C ILE A 34 -5.78 -6.69 -1.16
N TYR A 35 -6.02 -6.30 -2.43
CA TYR A 35 -6.29 -7.27 -3.49
C TYR A 35 -5.08 -8.19 -3.71
N GLY A 36 -3.88 -7.63 -3.86
CA GLY A 36 -2.68 -8.40 -4.13
C GLY A 36 -2.29 -9.33 -2.97
N TYR A 37 -2.54 -8.94 -1.71
CA TYR A 37 -2.35 -9.82 -0.55
C TYR A 37 -3.26 -11.06 -0.58
N GLY A 38 -4.41 -11.01 -1.26
CA GLY A 38 -5.21 -12.19 -1.55
C GLY A 38 -4.47 -13.21 -2.42
N LEU A 39 -3.71 -12.75 -3.41
CA LEU A 39 -2.85 -13.61 -4.24
C LEU A 39 -1.61 -14.08 -3.47
N VAL A 40 -0.98 -13.19 -2.71
CA VAL A 40 0.14 -13.57 -1.83
C VAL A 40 -0.30 -14.71 -0.92
N SER A 41 -1.47 -14.59 -0.27
CA SER A 41 -2.03 -15.64 0.58
C SER A 41 -2.24 -16.96 -0.15
N ALA A 42 -2.69 -16.94 -1.41
CA ALA A 42 -2.98 -18.14 -2.18
C ALA A 42 -1.73 -18.94 -2.58
N HIS A 43 -0.57 -18.27 -2.65
CA HIS A 43 0.70 -18.84 -3.10
C HIS A 43 1.77 -18.89 -2.01
N SER A 44 1.48 -18.41 -0.80
CA SER A 44 2.40 -18.44 0.35
C SER A 44 2.45 -19.81 1.03
N THR A 45 3.51 -20.05 1.81
CA THR A 45 3.59 -21.24 2.65
C THR A 45 2.77 -21.09 3.93
N ALA A 46 2.52 -22.20 4.63
CA ALA A 46 1.82 -22.17 5.91
C ALA A 46 2.57 -21.36 6.99
N GLU A 47 3.89 -21.30 6.90
CA GLU A 47 4.76 -20.58 7.84
C GLU A 47 4.60 -19.06 7.69
N ASP A 48 4.32 -18.58 6.48
CA ASP A 48 4.16 -17.15 6.17
C ASP A 48 2.75 -16.61 6.44
N ASN A 49 1.76 -17.50 6.67
CA ASN A 49 0.36 -17.12 6.83
C ASN A 49 0.11 -16.09 7.94
N ALA A 50 0.89 -16.13 9.02
CA ALA A 50 0.79 -15.15 10.09
C ALA A 50 1.18 -13.75 9.59
N LEU A 51 2.25 -13.64 8.80
CA LEU A 51 2.68 -12.37 8.22
C LEU A 51 1.65 -11.83 7.22
N VAL A 52 1.12 -12.71 6.36
CA VAL A 52 0.04 -12.38 5.41
C VAL A 52 -1.18 -11.84 6.14
N ALA A 53 -1.63 -12.52 7.20
CA ALA A 53 -2.81 -12.11 7.96
C ALA A 53 -2.61 -10.77 8.66
N THR A 54 -1.44 -10.54 9.27
CA THR A 54 -1.09 -9.27 9.89
C THR A 54 -1.06 -8.14 8.87
N ALA A 55 -0.35 -8.30 7.76
CA ALA A 55 -0.24 -7.26 6.74
C ALA A 55 -1.60 -6.91 6.14
N MET A 56 -2.43 -7.92 5.83
CA MET A 56 -3.77 -7.71 5.28
C MET A 56 -4.71 -7.01 6.28
N ALA A 57 -4.54 -7.24 7.59
CA ALA A 57 -5.28 -6.51 8.62
C ALA A 57 -4.80 -5.05 8.75
N GLU A 58 -3.49 -4.80 8.72
CA GLU A 58 -2.89 -3.46 8.77
C GLU A 58 -3.32 -2.61 7.58
N HIS A 59 -3.25 -3.13 6.36
CA HIS A 59 -3.72 -2.43 5.16
C HIS A 59 -5.20 -2.08 5.22
N ARG A 60 -6.05 -3.01 5.69
CA ARG A 60 -7.49 -2.73 5.85
C ARG A 60 -7.74 -1.63 6.87
N ALA A 61 -7.13 -1.72 8.05
CA ALA A 61 -7.30 -0.71 9.08
C ALA A 61 -6.86 0.67 8.58
N ARG A 62 -5.68 0.74 7.96
CA ARG A 62 -5.14 1.98 7.40
C ARG A 62 -6.01 2.56 6.30
N ARG A 63 -6.53 1.72 5.40
CA ARG A 63 -7.47 2.14 4.36
C ARG A 63 -8.74 2.75 4.95
N GLU A 64 -9.36 2.09 5.93
CA GLU A 64 -10.59 2.60 6.55
C GLU A 64 -10.34 3.95 7.24
N SER A 65 -9.24 4.08 7.98
CA SER A 65 -8.86 5.36 8.59
C SER A 65 -8.67 6.47 7.53
N ALA A 66 -7.98 6.17 6.43
CA ALA A 66 -7.74 7.12 5.36
C ALA A 66 -9.01 7.50 4.59
N ILE A 67 -9.95 6.56 4.43
CA ILE A 67 -11.29 6.82 3.89
C ILE A 67 -12.02 7.80 4.82
N SER A 68 -12.05 7.53 6.14
CA SER A 68 -12.68 8.44 7.10
C SER A 68 -12.06 9.84 7.09
N MET A 69 -10.74 9.95 6.89
CA MET A 69 -10.07 11.24 6.73
C MET A 69 -10.53 11.99 5.47
N LEU A 70 -10.69 11.31 4.34
CA LEU A 70 -11.23 11.92 3.11
C LEU A 70 -12.68 12.37 3.30
N GLU A 71 -13.52 11.54 3.92
CA GLU A 71 -14.92 11.85 4.20
C GLU A 71 -15.07 13.05 5.15
N ALA A 72 -14.23 13.14 6.19
CA ALA A 72 -14.18 14.28 7.09
C ALA A 72 -13.83 15.59 6.38
N ARG A 73 -13.10 15.51 5.26
CA ARG A 73 -12.76 16.64 4.36
C ARG A 73 -13.81 16.86 3.27
N SER A 74 -14.92 16.13 3.29
CA SER A 74 -15.95 16.12 2.23
C SER A 74 -15.40 15.73 0.85
N VAL A 75 -14.33 14.93 0.81
CA VAL A 75 -13.75 14.36 -0.42
C VAL A 75 -14.27 12.94 -0.59
N THR A 76 -14.85 12.63 -1.75
CA THR A 76 -15.29 11.26 -2.06
C THR A 76 -14.08 10.34 -2.22
N PRO A 77 -13.96 9.25 -1.42
CA PRO A 77 -12.83 8.33 -1.50
C PRO A 77 -12.81 7.53 -2.82
N PRO A 78 -11.65 7.05 -3.28
CA PRO A 78 -11.58 6.18 -4.44
C PRO A 78 -12.29 4.85 -4.17
N LEU A 79 -13.01 4.36 -5.18
CA LEU A 79 -13.60 3.03 -5.15
C LEU A 79 -12.56 1.97 -5.56
N PRO A 80 -12.61 0.75 -4.99
CA PRO A 80 -11.78 -0.35 -5.46
C PRO A 80 -12.15 -0.73 -6.90
N ALA A 81 -11.15 -1.05 -7.71
CA ALA A 81 -11.38 -1.65 -9.02
C ALA A 81 -11.88 -3.10 -8.89
N ALA A 82 -12.64 -3.57 -9.89
CA ALA A 82 -13.11 -4.96 -9.96
C ALA A 82 -11.97 -5.98 -10.13
N GLY A 83 -10.81 -5.54 -10.60
CA GLY A 83 -9.61 -6.34 -10.74
C GLY A 83 -8.38 -5.45 -10.93
N TYR A 84 -7.22 -6.00 -10.61
CA TYR A 84 -5.93 -5.32 -10.73
C TYR A 84 -4.97 -6.16 -11.58
N GLN A 85 -4.20 -5.48 -12.42
CA GLN A 85 -3.17 -6.11 -13.24
C GLN A 85 -1.87 -6.22 -12.45
N LEU A 86 -1.33 -7.45 -12.38
CA LEU A 86 -0.07 -7.73 -11.71
C LEU A 86 1.13 -7.37 -12.60
N PRO A 87 2.26 -6.98 -12.00
CA PRO A 87 3.48 -6.69 -12.75
C PRO A 87 4.15 -7.95 -13.31
N SER A 88 3.95 -9.10 -12.65
CA SER A 88 4.50 -10.41 -13.02
C SER A 88 3.50 -11.51 -12.61
N PRO A 89 3.50 -12.68 -13.28
CA PRO A 89 2.75 -13.83 -12.80
C PRO A 89 3.24 -14.25 -11.40
N VAL A 90 2.33 -14.74 -10.56
CA VAL A 90 2.63 -15.30 -9.25
C VAL A 90 2.27 -16.77 -9.27
N THR A 91 3.27 -17.63 -9.27
CA THR A 91 3.05 -19.08 -9.43
C THR A 91 3.59 -19.90 -8.26
N ASP A 92 4.50 -19.35 -7.48
CA ASP A 92 5.12 -20.02 -6.33
C ASP A 92 5.32 -19.06 -5.13
N PRO A 93 5.73 -19.58 -3.95
CA PRO A 93 5.92 -18.76 -2.76
C PRO A 93 6.97 -17.64 -2.89
N THR A 94 8.01 -17.84 -3.71
CA THR A 94 9.03 -16.82 -3.95
C THR A 94 8.45 -15.68 -4.78
N ASP A 95 7.65 -15.99 -5.81
CA ASP A 95 6.92 -14.97 -6.57
C ASP A 95 5.96 -14.18 -5.66
N ALA A 96 5.27 -14.86 -4.74
CA ALA A 96 4.32 -14.24 -3.81
C ALA A 96 5.03 -13.26 -2.87
N ALA A 97 6.17 -13.66 -2.29
CA ALA A 97 6.98 -12.78 -1.45
C ALA A 97 7.56 -11.60 -2.24
N ASN A 98 8.01 -11.80 -3.48
CA ASN A 98 8.47 -10.70 -4.35
C ASN A 98 7.33 -9.73 -4.71
N LEU A 99 6.12 -10.23 -4.95
CA LEU A 99 4.95 -9.39 -5.13
C LEU A 99 4.68 -8.58 -3.87
N ALA A 100 4.73 -9.20 -2.69
CA ALA A 100 4.52 -8.53 -1.41
C ALA A 100 5.53 -7.40 -1.19
N ILE A 101 6.83 -7.65 -1.37
CA ILE A 101 7.89 -6.63 -1.27
C ILE A 101 7.56 -5.43 -2.15
N ARG A 102 7.21 -5.67 -3.41
CA ARG A 102 6.92 -4.60 -4.36
C ARG A 102 5.66 -3.80 -3.96
N MET A 103 4.61 -4.48 -3.52
CA MET A 103 3.39 -3.80 -3.06
C MET A 103 3.67 -2.92 -1.84
N GLU A 104 4.45 -3.41 -0.89
CA GLU A 104 4.83 -2.65 0.30
C GLU A 104 5.69 -1.43 -0.06
N GLU A 105 6.64 -1.57 -0.99
CA GLU A 105 7.44 -0.44 -1.50
C GLU A 105 6.57 0.62 -2.20
N ASP A 106 5.67 0.19 -3.08
CA ASP A 106 4.74 1.09 -3.77
C ASP A 106 3.82 1.81 -2.76
N THR A 107 3.39 1.10 -1.72
CA THR A 107 2.56 1.67 -0.64
C THR A 107 3.36 2.66 0.21
N SER A 108 4.61 2.35 0.56
CA SER A 108 5.52 3.30 1.23
C SER A 108 5.73 4.58 0.41
N VAL A 109 5.82 4.48 -0.92
CA VAL A 109 5.94 5.65 -1.81
C VAL A 109 4.66 6.50 -1.77
N ALA A 110 3.48 5.88 -1.81
CA ALA A 110 2.22 6.59 -1.74
C ALA A 110 2.06 7.34 -0.40
N TRP A 111 2.38 6.69 0.73
CA TRP A 111 2.35 7.34 2.05
C TRP A 111 3.40 8.43 2.22
N ARG A 112 4.54 8.34 1.53
CA ARG A 112 5.51 9.45 1.48
C ARG A 112 4.93 10.67 0.80
N ALA A 113 4.22 10.49 -0.32
CA ALA A 113 3.56 11.60 -1.00
C ALA A 113 2.52 12.26 -0.07
N VAL A 114 1.78 11.48 0.72
CA VAL A 114 0.87 12.04 1.74
C VAL A 114 1.65 12.84 2.78
N LEU A 115 2.75 12.30 3.31
CA LEU A 115 3.61 12.96 4.29
C LEU A 115 4.16 14.31 3.76
N GLU A 116 4.61 14.35 2.51
CA GLU A 116 5.15 15.55 1.85
C GLU A 116 4.08 16.63 1.61
N GLN A 117 2.84 16.25 1.35
CA GLN A 117 1.74 17.19 1.08
C GLN A 117 0.90 17.53 2.33
N ALA A 118 1.12 16.85 3.45
CA ALA A 118 0.33 16.98 4.66
C ALA A 118 0.51 18.35 5.34
N THR A 119 -0.58 19.08 5.50
CA THR A 119 -0.61 20.42 6.10
C THR A 119 -0.75 20.37 7.62
N SER A 120 -1.35 19.32 8.18
CA SER A 120 -1.52 19.12 9.62
C SER A 120 -0.48 18.18 10.22
N ALA A 121 -0.20 18.32 11.51
CA ALA A 121 0.71 17.42 12.22
C ALA A 121 0.14 16.01 12.37
N GLU A 122 -1.19 15.90 12.51
CA GLU A 122 -1.90 14.63 12.61
C GLU A 122 -1.80 13.81 11.32
N ASP A 123 -2.01 14.44 10.16
CA ASP A 123 -1.85 13.78 8.86
C ASP A 123 -0.42 13.31 8.64
N ARG A 124 0.57 14.13 9.02
CA ARG A 124 1.99 13.74 8.94
C ARG A 124 2.31 12.55 9.84
N ALA A 125 1.77 12.53 11.06
CA ALA A 125 1.96 11.42 11.99
C ALA A 125 1.32 10.12 11.47
N PHE A 126 0.12 10.21 10.89
CA PHE A 126 -0.54 9.08 10.25
C PHE A 126 0.27 8.55 9.06
N ALA A 127 0.69 9.45 8.16
CA ALA A 127 1.46 9.08 6.97
C ALA A 127 2.83 8.47 7.29
N VAL A 128 3.55 9.00 8.30
CA VAL A 128 4.85 8.44 8.69
C VAL A 128 4.70 7.07 9.34
N THR A 129 3.63 6.84 10.10
CA THR A 129 3.32 5.54 10.70
C THR A 129 3.05 4.51 9.60
N ALA A 130 2.15 4.84 8.67
CA ALA A 130 1.84 4.00 7.52
C ALA A 130 3.07 3.66 6.65
N LEU A 131 3.90 4.65 6.37
CA LEU A 131 5.14 4.46 5.63
C LEU A 131 6.10 3.54 6.39
N SER A 132 6.23 3.72 7.71
CA SER A 132 7.12 2.89 8.54
C SER A 132 6.66 1.43 8.62
N GLU A 133 5.36 1.20 8.81
CA GLU A 133 4.77 -0.14 8.83
C GLU A 133 5.00 -0.89 7.51
N THR A 134 4.72 -0.24 6.38
CA THR A 134 4.93 -0.84 5.05
C THR A 134 6.41 -1.14 4.78
N ALA A 135 7.31 -0.24 5.18
CA ALA A 135 8.75 -0.49 5.07
C ALA A 135 9.22 -1.67 5.94
N VAL A 136 8.68 -1.83 7.15
CA VAL A 136 8.96 -2.97 8.04
C VAL A 136 8.42 -4.27 7.43
N THR A 137 7.21 -4.26 6.89
CA THR A 137 6.61 -5.44 6.27
C THR A 137 7.37 -5.85 5.00
N ALA A 138 7.82 -4.89 4.18
CA ALA A 138 8.74 -5.17 3.06
C ALA A 138 10.03 -5.86 3.53
N ALA A 139 10.64 -5.39 4.63
CA ALA A 139 11.85 -5.98 5.18
C ALA A 139 11.64 -7.42 5.68
N LYS A 140 10.49 -7.71 6.31
CA LYS A 140 10.12 -9.08 6.73
C LYS A 140 10.02 -10.02 5.52
N TRP A 141 9.39 -9.57 4.43
CA TRP A 141 9.32 -10.36 3.20
C TRP A 141 10.68 -10.56 2.54
N ARG A 142 11.54 -9.54 2.51
CA ARG A 142 12.93 -9.69 2.02
C ARG A 142 13.71 -10.74 2.82
N ALA A 143 13.51 -10.80 4.13
CA ALA A 143 14.13 -11.83 4.96
C ALA A 143 13.66 -13.25 4.59
N ILE A 144 12.37 -13.44 4.28
CA ILE A 144 11.81 -14.74 3.86
C ILE A 144 12.47 -15.23 2.56
N VAL A 145 12.66 -14.36 1.56
CA VAL A 145 13.31 -14.72 0.29
C VAL A 145 14.84 -14.57 0.28
N ASN A 146 15.45 -14.31 1.44
CA ASN A 146 16.90 -14.05 1.55
C ASN A 146 17.40 -12.94 0.59
N ALA A 147 16.57 -11.95 0.29
CA ALA A 147 16.93 -10.81 -0.56
C ALA A 147 17.82 -9.82 0.21
N TRP A 148 18.85 -9.31 -0.47
CA TRP A 148 19.80 -8.34 0.07
C TRP A 148 19.79 -7.02 -0.73
N PRO A 149 19.86 -5.84 -0.08
CA PRO A 149 19.82 -5.65 1.38
C PRO A 149 18.41 -5.88 1.96
N VAL A 150 18.33 -6.42 3.18
CA VAL A 150 17.06 -6.72 3.85
C VAL A 150 16.26 -5.43 4.16
N THR A 151 16.97 -4.34 4.43
CA THR A 151 16.41 -3.00 4.55
C THR A 151 17.02 -2.09 3.50
N VAL A 152 16.18 -1.26 2.87
CA VAL A 152 16.63 -0.13 2.07
C VAL A 152 16.65 1.11 2.95
N ALA A 153 17.53 2.06 2.65
CA ALA A 153 17.56 3.33 3.38
C ALA A 153 16.17 3.98 3.33
N PHE A 154 15.70 4.44 4.48
CA PHE A 154 14.46 5.19 4.54
C PHE A 154 14.63 6.45 3.68
N PRO A 155 13.76 6.68 2.68
CA PRO A 155 13.87 7.85 1.82
C PRO A 155 13.76 9.12 2.67
N GLY A 156 14.82 9.94 2.62
CA GLY A 156 15.07 11.08 3.52
C GLY A 156 16.43 11.01 4.24
N GLY A 157 17.15 9.89 4.16
CA GLY A 157 18.44 9.70 4.84
C GLY A 157 19.70 10.17 4.09
N GLY A 158 19.62 11.14 3.18
CA GLY A 158 20.79 11.61 2.44
C GLY A 158 20.66 13.05 1.97
N GLU A 159 21.12 13.97 2.80
CA GLU A 159 21.81 15.20 2.37
C GLU A 159 23.26 15.13 2.84
#